data_AF-A0A336KAC6-F1
#
_entry.id   AF-A0A336KAC6-F1
#
_cell.length_a   1.000
_cell.length_b   1.000
_cell.length_c   1.000
_cell.angle_alpha   90.00
_cell.angle_beta   90.00
_cell.angle_gamma   90.00
#
_symmetry.space_group_name_H-M   'P 1'
#
loop_
_entity.id
_entity.type
_entity.pdbx_description
1 polymer ?
#
loop_
_entity_poly.entity_id
_entity_poly.type
_entity_poly.pdbx_seq_one_letter_code
_entity_poly.pdbx_strand_id
1 'polypeptide(L)' 'MIKKPVYSSKLKRFLDAWPGKKTFGIYRFLPLFFVLGAALEFSMIKWTVGETNFYRVFKRRQAHELLEEKLKETQLN' A
#
# COMPACT_ATOMS: atom_id res chain seq x y z
N MET A 1 17.11 13.16 -44.20
CA MET A 1 15.71 12.90 -43.79
C MET A 1 15.71 12.56 -42.30
N ILE A 2 15.33 13.50 -41.42
CA ILE A 2 15.40 13.32 -39.96
C ILE A 2 14.04 12.79 -39.48
N LYS A 3 13.99 11.52 -39.05
CA LYS A 3 12.81 10.90 -38.44
C LYS A 3 12.51 11.63 -37.12
N LYS A 4 11.44 12.44 -37.07
CA LYS A 4 10.94 12.97 -35.80
C LYS A 4 10.36 11.81 -34.99
N PRO A 5 10.73 11.64 -33.71
CA PRO A 5 10.15 10.60 -32.88
C PRO A 5 8.65 10.85 -32.78
N VAL A 6 7.86 9.80 -32.97
CA VAL A 6 6.40 9.83 -32.89
C VAL A 6 6.01 9.94 -31.42
N TYR A 7 6.22 11.13 -30.84
CA TYR A 7 5.75 11.43 -29.51
C TYR A 7 4.25 11.69 -29.61
N SER A 8 3.44 10.87 -28.92
CA SER A 8 1.98 11.05 -28.89
C SER A 8 1.67 12.48 -28.46
N SER A 9 1.10 13.27 -29.37
CA SER A 9 0.77 14.69 -29.15
C SER A 9 -0.13 14.89 -27.94
N LYS A 10 -0.94 13.88 -27.61
CA LYS A 10 -1.75 13.81 -26.39
C LYS A 10 -0.89 13.74 -25.14
N LEU A 11 0.10 12.83 -25.10
CA LEU A 11 1.01 12.67 -23.96
C LEU A 11 1.80 13.95 -23.71
N LYS A 12 2.31 14.59 -24.77
CA LYS A 12 3.02 15.86 -24.66
C LYS A 12 2.13 16.96 -24.05
N ARG A 13 0.87 17.06 -24.48
CA ARG A 13 -0.09 18.04 -23.96
C ARG A 13 -0.39 17.83 -22.48
N PHE A 14 -0.54 16.57 -22.04
CA PHE A 14 -0.71 16.25 -20.61
C PHE A 14 0.54 16.60 -19.79
N LEU A 15 1.74 16.26 -20.29
CA LEU A 15 3.00 16.58 -19.60
C LEU A 15 3.30 18.09 -19.60
N ASP A 16 2.87 18.83 -20.60
CA ASP A 16 3.00 20.29 -20.68
C ASP A 16 1.98 21.02 -19.79
N ALA A 17 0.82 20.41 -19.52
CA ALA A 17 -0.17 20.93 -18.57
C ALA A 17 0.26 20.77 -17.10
N TRP A 18 1.33 20.00 -16.82
CA TRP A 18 1.82 19.81 -15.47
C TRP A 18 2.46 21.09 -14.91
N PRO A 19 1.95 21.64 -13.79
CA PRO A 19 2.50 22.85 -13.18
C PRO A 19 3.92 22.62 -12.67
N GLY A 20 4.75 23.67 -12.66
CA GLY A 20 6.15 23.57 -12.21
C GLY A 20 7.17 23.26 -13.32
N LYS A 21 6.77 23.23 -14.60
CA LYS A 21 7.71 23.13 -15.73
C LYS A 21 8.78 24.23 -15.72
N LYS A 22 8.45 25.46 -15.29
CA LYS A 22 9.36 26.63 -15.29
C LYS A 22 10.28 26.68 -14.06
N THR A 23 9.79 26.24 -12.89
CA THR A 23 10.52 26.31 -11.61
C THR A 23 11.20 25.01 -11.21
N PHE A 24 10.59 23.85 -11.49
CA PHE A 24 11.11 22.53 -11.12
C PHE A 24 11.73 21.76 -12.30
N GLY A 25 11.58 22.24 -13.54
CA GLY A 25 12.26 21.69 -14.72
C GLY A 25 12.12 20.17 -14.85
N ILE A 26 13.25 19.46 -14.80
CA ILE A 26 13.35 17.98 -14.87
C ILE A 26 12.75 17.33 -13.61
N TYR A 27 12.86 17.97 -12.45
CA TYR A 27 12.42 17.46 -11.14
C TYR A 27 10.92 17.70 -10.84
N ARG A 28 10.12 18.16 -11.81
CA ARG A 28 8.68 18.42 -11.63
C ARG A 28 7.85 17.20 -11.22
N PHE A 29 8.36 16.00 -11.45
CA PHE A 29 7.72 14.74 -11.05
C PHE A 29 8.17 14.26 -9.67
N LEU A 30 9.17 14.89 -9.06
CA LEU A 30 9.68 14.49 -7.75
C LEU A 30 8.58 14.50 -6.66
N PRO A 31 7.71 15.53 -6.57
CA PRO A 31 6.62 15.50 -5.60
C PRO A 31 5.62 14.36 -5.85
N LEU A 32 5.39 14.00 -7.11
CA LEU A 32 4.50 12.90 -7.47
C LEU A 32 5.08 11.55 -7.00
N PHE A 33 6.37 11.31 -7.25
CA PHE A 33 7.04 10.10 -6.78
C PHE A 33 7.12 10.02 -5.25
N PHE A 34 7.28 11.16 -4.58
CA PHE A 34 7.25 11.21 -3.12
C PHE A 34 5.88 10.79 -2.56
N VAL A 35 4.79 11.37 -3.09
CA VAL A 35 3.43 11.01 -2.69
C VAL A 35 3.12 9.56 -3.03
N LEU A 36 3.56 9.06 -4.19
CA LEU A 36 3.41 7.66 -4.56
C LEU A 36 4.16 6.71 -3.62
N GLY A 37 5.39 7.07 -3.23
CA GLY A 37 6.17 6.31 -2.24
C GLY A 37 5.46 6.26 -0.89
N ALA A 38 5.02 7.41 -0.38
CA ALA A 38 4.25 7.49 0.87
C ALA A 38 2.93 6.71 0.78
N ALA A 39 2.23 6.77 -0.35
CA ALA A 39 1.01 6.01 -0.58
C ALA A 39 1.29 4.50 -0.65
N LEU A 40 2.43 4.08 -1.19
CA LEU A 40 2.84 2.68 -1.24
C LEU A 40 3.17 2.18 0.17
N GLU A 41 3.93 2.93 0.97
CA GLU A 41 4.21 2.61 2.37
C GLU A 41 2.93 2.55 3.19
N PHE A 42 2.05 3.55 3.04
CA PHE A 42 0.75 3.57 3.69
C PHE A 42 -0.12 2.39 3.25
N SER A 43 -0.10 2.05 1.96
CA SER A 43 -0.77 0.89 1.42
C SER A 43 -0.20 -0.37 2.05
N MET A 44 1.12 -0.61 2.06
CA MET A 44 1.69 -1.80 2.71
C MET A 44 1.23 -1.98 4.18
N ILE A 45 1.08 -0.89 4.94
CA ILE A 45 0.63 -0.92 6.34
C ILE A 45 -0.90 -1.11 6.44
N LYS A 46 -1.67 -0.46 5.57
CA LYS A 46 -3.15 -0.37 5.67
C LYS A 46 -3.87 -1.41 4.80
N TRP A 47 -3.27 -1.80 3.69
CA TRP A 47 -3.72 -2.76 2.69
C TRP A 47 -3.56 -4.19 3.21
N THR A 48 -4.24 -4.46 4.31
CA THR A 48 -4.55 -5.82 4.73
C THR A 48 -5.74 -6.30 3.89
N VAL A 49 -5.52 -6.50 2.58
CA VAL A 49 -6.56 -7.07 1.71
C VAL A 49 -6.74 -8.54 2.06
N GLY A 50 -7.82 -8.80 2.79
CA GLY A 50 -8.44 -10.11 2.91
C GLY A 50 -8.16 -10.84 4.21
N GLU A 51 -9.11 -11.71 4.57
CA GLU A 51 -9.22 -12.54 5.77
C GLU A 51 -8.07 -13.53 6.05
N THR A 52 -6.85 -13.31 5.56
CA THR A 52 -5.66 -14.13 5.91
C THR A 52 -5.06 -13.70 7.24
N ASN A 53 -5.93 -13.38 8.19
CA ASN A 53 -5.57 -13.18 9.57
C ASN A 53 -5.33 -14.57 10.19
N PHE A 54 -4.25 -15.24 9.77
CA PHE A 54 -3.71 -16.46 10.40
C PHE A 54 -3.64 -16.27 11.92
N TYR A 55 -3.36 -15.03 12.35
CA TYR A 55 -3.31 -14.63 13.74
C TYR A 55 -4.68 -14.69 14.45
N ARG A 56 -5.79 -14.33 13.80
CA ARG A 56 -7.14 -14.45 14.39
C ARG A 56 -7.52 -15.91 14.63
N VAL A 57 -7.22 -16.80 13.68
CA VAL A 57 -7.51 -18.24 13.82
C VAL A 57 -6.64 -18.84 14.93
N PHE A 58 -5.34 -18.51 14.95
CA PHE A 58 -4.41 -18.95 15.98
C PHE A 58 -4.79 -18.45 17.38
N LYS A 59 -5.09 -17.15 17.53
CA LYS A 59 -5.51 -16.55 18.81
C LYS A 59 -6.85 -17.10 19.29
N ARG A 60 -7.78 -17.40 18.37
CA ARG A 60 -9.04 -18.05 18.73
C ARG A 60 -8.80 -19.45 19.31
N ARG A 61 -7.88 -20.23 18.73
CA ARG A 61 -7.57 -21.58 19.20
C ARG A 61 -6.92 -21.61 20.59
N GLN A 62 -5.95 -20.72 20.84
CA GLN A 62 -5.35 -20.58 22.18
C GLN A 62 -6.37 -20.14 23.24
N ALA A 63 -7.29 -19.24 22.88
CA ALA A 63 -8.33 -18.82 23.82
C ALA A 63 -9.27 -19.97 24.23
N HIS A 64 -9.55 -20.91 23.31
CA HIS A 64 -10.32 -22.11 23.62
C HIS A 64 -9.56 -23.08 24.53
N GLU A 65 -8.26 -23.32 24.28
CA GLU A 65 -7.41 -24.19 25.12
C GLU A 65 -7.32 -23.70 26.57
N LEU A 66 -7.09 -22.40 26.76
CA LEU A 66 -7.03 -21.79 28.11
C LEU A 66 -8.36 -21.88 28.87
N LEU A 67 -9.50 -21.81 28.17
CA LEU A 67 -10.81 -21.98 28.79
C LEU A 67 -11.07 -23.42 29.19
N GLU A 68 -10.68 -24.38 28.36
CA GLU A 68 -10.83 -25.81 28.65
C GLU A 68 -9.93 -26.25 29.82
N GLU A 69 -8.69 -25.74 29.91
CA GLU A 69 -7.82 -25.99 31.06
C GLU A 69 -8.42 -25.43 32.35
N LYS A 70 -8.89 -24.17 32.35
CA LYS A 70 -9.53 -23.57 33.53
C LYS A 70 -10.79 -24.32 33.96
N LEU A 71 -11.59 -24.79 33.01
CA LEU A 71 -12.77 -25.61 33.29
C LEU A 71 -12.38 -26.96 33.90
N LYS A 72 -11.32 -27.60 33.41
CA LYS A 72 -10.79 -28.85 33.98
C LYS A 72 -10.24 -28.66 35.40
N GLU A 73 -9.46 -27.60 35.63
CA GLU A 73 -8.94 -27.27 36.97
C GLU A 73 -10.06 -26.93 37.97
N THR A 74 -11.11 -26.25 37.51
CA THR A 74 -12.28 -25.91 38.36
C THR A 74 -13.16 -27.13 38.67
N GLN A 75 -13.16 -28.15 37.82
CA GLN A 75 -13.91 -29.40 38.02
C GLN A 75 -13.12 -30.46 38.84
N LEU A 76 -11.82 -30.25 39.06
CA LEU A 76 -10.93 -31.14 39.83
C LEU A 76 -10.69 -30.66 41.28
N ASN A 77 -11.27 -29.51 41.67
CA ASN A 77 -11.36 -28.99 43.04
C ASN A 77 -12.79 -29.14 43.56
#